data_AF-A0A7V2SW38-F1
#
_entry.id   AF-A0A7V2SW38-F1
#
_cell.length_a   1.000
_cell.length_b   1.000
_cell.length_c   1.000
_cell.angle_alpha   90.00
_cell.angle_beta   90.00
_cell.angle_gamma   90.00
#
_symmetry.space_group_name_H-M   'P 1'
#
loop_
_entity.id
_entity.type
_entity.pdbx_description
1 polymer ?
#
loop_
_entity_poly.entity_id
_entity_poly.type
_entity_poly.pdbx_seq_one_letter_code
_entity_poly.pdbx_strand_id
1 'polypeptide(L)'
;MDQFDRPLSSDEMDRLSEILEDERMPEETLDISGLHGYLTAVIIGPRPMAPNQWLPWIFGEEDQGIPEVFDNMGILDEFIDLTMRFYNQILGELKSEDKFTPIVYRTYVDGKENYIIEDWCFGFMRGVSISMDAWEPLLESEEGEKLMTIPFLFGTWEGIESLDDHVDQEVYETAVWALPQCV
;
A
#
# COMPACT_ATOMS: atom_id res chain seq x y z
N MET A 1 -17.40 14.41 15.91
CA MET A 1 -16.47 13.73 14.99
C MET A 1 -15.21 13.55 15.79
N ASP A 2 -14.83 12.30 16.04
CA ASP A 2 -13.64 12.02 16.84
C ASP A 2 -12.39 12.50 16.08
N GLN A 3 -11.32 12.87 16.78
CA GLN A 3 -10.09 13.41 16.14
C GLN A 3 -9.49 12.43 15.12
N PHE A 4 -9.78 11.14 15.28
CA PHE A 4 -9.33 10.01 14.46
C PHE A 4 -10.17 9.75 13.19
N ASP A 5 -11.32 10.41 13.02
CA ASP A 5 -12.22 10.21 11.88
C ASP A 5 -12.05 11.27 10.78
N ARG A 6 -11.13 12.23 10.96
CA ARG A 6 -10.86 13.26 9.95
C ARG A 6 -9.80 12.74 8.96
N PRO A 7 -10.07 12.79 7.64
CA PRO A 7 -9.07 12.52 6.61
C PRO A 7 -7.81 13.37 6.81
N LEU A 8 -6.68 12.91 6.30
CA LEU A 8 -5.45 13.69 6.30
C LEU A 8 -5.60 14.89 5.36
N SER A 9 -5.13 16.06 5.76
CA SER A 9 -4.92 17.18 4.83
C SER A 9 -3.71 16.93 3.93
N SER A 10 -3.56 17.71 2.85
CA SER A 10 -2.36 17.66 1.98
C SER A 10 -1.07 17.78 2.80
N ASP A 11 -0.96 18.78 3.66
CA ASP A 11 0.23 18.98 4.50
C ASP A 11 0.49 17.80 5.46
N GLU A 12 -0.55 17.06 5.86
CA GLU A 12 -0.42 15.90 6.75
C GLU A 12 -0.01 14.65 5.95
N MET A 13 -0.49 14.51 4.72
CA MET A 13 -0.02 13.48 3.78
C MET A 13 1.45 13.70 3.41
N ASP A 14 1.82 14.94 3.07
CA ASP A 14 3.20 15.31 2.78
C ASP A 14 4.10 15.02 3.99
N ARG A 15 3.63 15.36 5.19
CA ARG A 15 4.33 15.07 6.44
C ARG A 15 4.51 13.57 6.70
N LEU A 16 3.50 12.76 6.42
CA LEU A 16 3.62 11.30 6.52
C LEU A 16 4.64 10.75 5.52
N SER A 17 4.63 11.23 4.28
CA SER A 17 5.63 10.88 3.25
C SER A 17 7.04 11.24 3.71
N GLU A 18 7.25 12.45 4.23
CA GLU A 18 8.55 12.90 4.76
C GLU A 18 9.08 11.99 5.88
N ILE A 19 8.21 11.47 6.76
CA ILE A 19 8.62 10.56 7.81
C ILE A 19 9.03 9.21 7.22
N LEU A 20 8.25 8.66 6.28
CA LEU A 20 8.53 7.39 5.60
C LEU A 20 9.84 7.44 4.79
N GLU A 21 10.18 8.61 4.25
CA GLU A 21 11.37 8.84 3.41
C GLU A 21 12.60 9.32 4.21
N ASP A 22 12.54 9.39 5.55
CA ASP A 22 13.69 9.79 6.37
C ASP A 22 14.86 8.83 6.16
N GLU A 23 16.08 9.35 5.98
CA GLU A 23 17.28 8.55 5.71
C GLU A 23 17.64 7.53 6.81
N ARG A 24 17.03 7.67 8.00
CA ARG A 24 17.19 6.76 9.14
C ARG A 24 16.12 5.67 9.19
N MET A 25 15.16 5.67 8.25
CA MET A 25 14.24 4.56 8.05
C MET A 25 15.00 3.37 7.43
N PRO A 26 14.60 2.12 7.74
CA PRO A 26 15.08 0.95 7.02
C PRO A 26 14.84 1.09 5.50
N GLU A 27 15.75 0.54 4.69
CA GLU A 27 15.67 0.56 3.22
C GLU A 27 14.36 -0.06 2.69
N GLU A 28 13.82 -1.04 3.42
CA GLU A 28 12.58 -1.76 3.09
C GLU A 28 11.30 -1.03 3.51
N THR A 29 11.41 0.22 3.99
CA THR A 29 10.25 1.01 4.41
C THR A 29 9.38 1.35 3.21
N LEU A 30 8.08 1.12 3.36
CA LEU A 30 7.10 1.50 2.34
C LEU A 30 7.03 3.02 2.23
N ASP A 31 7.07 3.54 1.00
CA ASP A 31 6.70 4.92 0.73
C ASP A 31 5.18 5.14 0.87
N ILE A 32 4.67 6.35 0.57
CA ILE A 32 3.24 6.65 0.72
C ILE A 32 2.33 5.82 -0.21
N SER A 33 2.81 5.47 -1.42
CA SER A 33 2.10 4.66 -2.40
C SER A 33 2.03 3.20 -1.94
N GLY A 34 3.16 2.65 -1.50
CA GLY A 34 3.27 1.33 -0.90
C GLY A 34 2.49 1.21 0.41
N LEU A 35 2.55 2.22 1.28
CA LEU A 35 1.77 2.25 2.52
C LEU A 35 0.27 2.21 2.20
N HIS A 36 -0.18 2.97 1.21
CA HIS A 36 -1.57 2.95 0.79
C HIS A 36 -1.99 1.56 0.30
N GLY A 37 -1.22 0.92 -0.58
CA GLY A 37 -1.50 -0.44 -1.06
C GLY A 37 -1.49 -1.48 0.08
N TYR A 38 -0.52 -1.37 0.98
CA TYR A 38 -0.39 -2.21 2.17
C TYR A 38 -1.59 -2.11 3.10
N LEU A 39 -1.97 -0.89 3.50
CA LEU A 39 -3.13 -0.68 4.36
C LEU A 39 -4.43 -1.13 3.69
N THR A 40 -4.54 -0.96 2.37
CA THR A 40 -5.67 -1.47 1.59
C THR A 40 -5.80 -2.98 1.76
N ALA A 41 -4.73 -3.76 1.53
CA ALA A 41 -4.72 -5.20 1.74
C ALA A 41 -5.03 -5.59 3.20
N VAL A 42 -4.47 -4.87 4.17
CA VAL A 42 -4.77 -5.07 5.60
C VAL A 42 -6.27 -4.87 5.90
N ILE A 43 -6.92 -3.88 5.26
CA ILE A 43 -8.33 -3.55 5.49
C ILE A 43 -9.26 -4.57 4.85
N ILE A 44 -9.04 -4.93 3.59
CA ILE A 44 -9.92 -5.86 2.85
C ILE A 44 -9.64 -7.32 3.20
N GLY A 45 -8.53 -7.57 3.90
CA GLY A 45 -8.07 -8.91 4.23
C GLY A 45 -9.10 -9.73 5.01
N PRO A 46 -9.11 -11.06 4.82
CA PRO A 46 -10.11 -11.96 5.40
C PRO A 46 -10.05 -12.07 6.93
N ARG A 47 -8.96 -11.60 7.54
CA ARG A 47 -8.72 -11.66 8.99
C ARG A 47 -8.47 -10.25 9.52
N PRO A 48 -9.29 -9.76 10.48
CA PRO A 48 -8.98 -8.52 11.19
C PRO A 48 -7.66 -8.63 11.94
N MET A 49 -6.83 -7.60 11.85
CA MET A 49 -5.54 -7.51 12.53
C MET A 49 -5.47 -6.28 13.41
N ALA A 50 -4.96 -6.44 14.63
CA ALA A 50 -4.70 -5.32 15.52
C ALA A 50 -3.49 -4.50 15.02
N PRO A 51 -3.43 -3.17 15.29
CA PRO A 51 -2.34 -2.31 14.82
C PRO A 51 -0.94 -2.84 15.12
N ASN A 52 -0.72 -3.43 16.30
CA ASN A 52 0.57 -3.99 16.67
C ASN A 52 1.01 -5.19 15.83
N GLN A 53 0.11 -5.82 15.07
CA GLN A 53 0.42 -6.95 14.19
C GLN A 53 0.84 -6.52 12.78
N TRP A 54 0.43 -5.33 12.34
CA TRP A 54 0.69 -4.84 10.98
C TRP A 54 1.61 -3.60 10.94
N LEU A 55 1.59 -2.73 11.95
CA LEU A 55 2.45 -1.54 11.99
C LEU A 55 3.95 -1.82 11.80
N PRO A 56 4.55 -2.85 12.44
CA PRO A 56 5.98 -3.13 12.26
C PRO A 56 6.35 -3.47 10.80
N TRP A 57 5.43 -4.04 10.04
CA TRP A 57 5.66 -4.49 8.67
C TRP A 57 5.75 -3.35 7.65
N ILE A 58 5.41 -2.12 8.05
CA ILE A 58 5.61 -0.92 7.22
C ILE A 58 7.10 -0.73 6.93
N PHE A 59 7.98 -1.11 7.86
CA PHE A 59 9.43 -0.87 7.77
C PHE A 59 10.23 -2.06 7.24
N GLY A 60 9.56 -3.14 6.82
CA GLY A 60 10.20 -4.39 6.39
C GLY A 60 9.64 -5.61 7.12
N GLU A 61 10.44 -6.66 7.28
CA GLU A 61 10.04 -7.86 8.03
C GLU A 61 9.93 -7.59 9.54
N GLU A 62 9.09 -8.36 10.25
CA GLU A 62 8.75 -8.17 11.67
C GLU A 62 9.97 -8.06 12.62
N ASP A 63 11.09 -8.69 12.27
CA ASP A 63 12.29 -8.78 13.11
C ASP A 63 13.30 -7.62 12.92
N GLN A 64 13.00 -6.62 12.09
CA GLN A 64 13.91 -5.48 11.80
C GLN A 64 14.04 -4.48 12.97
N GLY A 65 13.21 -4.59 14.01
CA GLY A 65 13.19 -3.67 15.15
C GLY A 65 12.51 -2.33 14.84
N ILE A 66 12.56 -1.39 15.78
CA ILE A 66 11.97 -0.06 15.62
C ILE A 66 12.97 0.85 14.89
N PRO A 67 12.57 1.56 13.82
CA PRO A 67 13.43 2.52 13.12
C PRO A 67 14.09 3.56 14.04
N GLU A 68 15.36 3.90 13.77
CA GLU A 68 16.15 4.83 14.59
C GLU A 68 15.52 6.24 14.69
N VAL A 69 14.80 6.66 13.65
CA VAL A 69 14.05 7.93 13.64
C VAL A 69 13.07 8.05 14.81
N PHE A 70 12.56 6.93 15.32
CA PHE A 70 11.60 6.87 16.42
C PHE A 70 12.21 6.89 17.82
N ASP A 71 13.54 6.98 17.95
CA ASP A 71 14.17 7.38 19.22
C ASP A 71 13.63 8.75 19.70
N ASN A 72 13.17 9.57 18.75
CA ASN A 72 12.31 10.71 19.05
C ASN A 72 10.85 10.27 19.17
N MET A 73 10.39 10.09 20.42
CA MET A 73 9.00 9.74 20.74
C MET A 73 7.96 10.68 20.11
N GLY A 74 8.30 11.96 19.88
CA GLY A 74 7.39 12.88 19.20
C GLY A 74 7.14 12.53 17.74
N ILE A 75 8.16 12.03 17.02
CA ILE A 75 8.01 11.55 15.65
C ILE A 75 7.25 10.22 15.61
N LEU A 76 7.50 9.34 16.58
CA LEU A 76 6.76 8.08 16.71
C LEU A 76 5.26 8.31 16.94
N ASP A 77 4.92 9.19 17.88
CA ASP A 77 3.52 9.51 18.19
C ASP A 77 2.83 10.17 16.97
N GLU A 78 3.52 11.07 16.27
CA GLU A 78 3.04 11.71 15.04
C GLU A 78 2.82 10.68 13.93
N PHE A 79 3.79 9.79 13.70
CA PHE A 79 3.70 8.73 12.70
C PHE A 79 2.52 7.80 12.95
N ILE A 80 2.33 7.36 14.19
CA ILE A 80 1.22 6.47 14.56
C ILE A 80 -0.12 7.19 14.36
N ASP A 81 -0.27 8.45 14.78
CA ASP A 81 -1.50 9.22 14.56
C ASP A 81 -1.85 9.35 13.07
N LEU A 82 -0.88 9.78 12.26
CA LEU A 82 -1.06 9.96 10.82
C LEU A 82 -1.40 8.64 10.13
N THR A 83 -0.67 7.56 10.44
CA THR A 83 -0.89 6.24 9.84
C THR A 83 -2.27 5.68 10.21
N MET A 84 -2.71 5.82 11.47
CA MET A 84 -4.03 5.34 11.89
C MET A 84 -5.18 6.16 11.27
N ARG A 85 -5.00 7.47 11.12
CA ARG A 85 -5.97 8.31 10.40
C ARG A 85 -6.01 8.00 8.91
N PHE A 86 -4.86 7.71 8.30
CA PHE A 86 -4.79 7.27 6.92
C PHE A 86 -5.47 5.92 6.70
N TYR A 87 -5.26 4.96 7.60
CA TYR A 87 -6.02 3.70 7.64
C TYR A 87 -7.52 3.94 7.69
N ASN A 88 -8.00 4.82 8.60
CA ASN A 88 -9.43 5.13 8.71
C ASN A 88 -9.98 5.84 7.47
N GLN A 89 -9.17 6.69 6.83
CA GLN A 89 -9.52 7.33 5.57
C GLN A 89 -9.74 6.28 4.46
N ILE A 90 -8.78 5.39 4.25
CA ILE A 90 -8.86 4.29 3.27
C ILE A 90 -10.08 3.40 3.57
N LEU A 91 -10.31 3.06 4.83
CA LEU A 91 -11.49 2.29 5.26
C LEU A 91 -12.81 3.01 4.93
N GLY A 92 -12.84 4.34 5.06
CA GLY A 92 -13.99 5.16 4.68
C GLY A 92 -14.23 5.16 3.18
N GLU A 93 -13.15 5.29 2.39
CA GLU A 93 -13.19 5.26 0.92
C GLU A 93 -13.69 3.90 0.41
N LEU A 94 -13.15 2.79 0.94
CA LEU A 94 -13.58 1.42 0.59
C LEU A 94 -15.04 1.11 0.95
N LYS A 95 -15.63 1.83 1.91
CA LYS A 95 -17.04 1.69 2.30
C LYS A 95 -17.97 2.63 1.53
N SER A 96 -17.43 3.59 0.81
CA SER A 96 -18.22 4.56 0.06
C SER A 96 -18.83 3.93 -1.20
N GLU A 97 -19.86 4.56 -1.76
CA GLU A 97 -20.38 4.19 -3.08
C GLU A 97 -19.51 4.76 -4.23
N ASP A 98 -18.54 5.61 -3.89
CA ASP A 98 -17.63 6.21 -4.84
C ASP A 98 -16.53 5.23 -5.26
N LYS A 99 -15.93 5.49 -6.43
CA LYS A 99 -14.84 4.66 -6.93
C LYS A 99 -13.58 4.87 -6.07
N PHE A 100 -13.06 3.79 -5.49
CA PHE A 100 -11.77 3.79 -4.81
C PHE A 100 -10.66 4.31 -5.74
N THR A 101 -9.75 5.12 -5.21
CA THR A 101 -8.66 5.72 -6.00
C THR A 101 -7.32 5.41 -5.35
N PRO A 102 -6.55 4.44 -5.87
CA PRO A 102 -5.18 4.16 -5.44
C PRO A 102 -4.31 5.42 -5.47
N ILE A 103 -3.56 5.66 -4.39
CA ILE A 103 -2.50 6.67 -4.37
C ILE A 103 -1.26 6.06 -5.01
N VAL A 104 -0.91 6.55 -6.20
CA VAL A 104 0.23 6.10 -7.01
C VAL A 104 1.01 7.31 -7.52
N TYR A 105 2.31 7.16 -7.71
CA TYR A 105 3.12 8.23 -8.28
C TYR A 105 2.82 8.47 -9.75
N ARG A 106 3.14 9.67 -10.21
CA ARG A 106 3.02 10.09 -11.60
C ARG A 106 4.39 10.45 -12.14
N THR A 107 4.63 10.08 -13.39
CA THR A 107 5.86 10.42 -14.10
C THR A 107 5.53 10.91 -15.51
N TYR A 108 6.49 11.59 -16.14
CA TYR A 108 6.33 12.14 -17.49
C TYR A 108 7.41 11.57 -18.41
N VAL A 109 7.00 10.75 -19.37
CA VAL A 109 7.87 10.14 -20.38
C VAL A 109 7.40 10.61 -21.75
N ASP A 110 8.30 11.18 -22.55
CA ASP A 110 8.01 11.74 -23.87
C ASP A 110 6.80 12.70 -23.91
N GLY A 111 6.61 13.48 -22.84
CA GLY A 111 5.53 14.45 -22.73
C GLY A 111 4.14 13.85 -22.44
N LYS A 112 4.07 12.55 -22.14
CA LYS A 112 2.86 11.87 -21.68
C LYS A 112 2.95 11.61 -20.17
N GLU A 113 1.84 11.85 -19.47
CA GLU A 113 1.69 11.44 -18.07
C GLU A 113 1.56 9.91 -18.02
N ASN A 114 2.35 9.28 -17.16
CA ASN A 114 2.29 7.86 -16.82
C ASN A 114 2.17 7.73 -15.31
N TYR A 115 1.79 6.53 -14.85
CA TYR A 115 1.64 6.21 -13.44
C TYR A 115 2.66 5.14 -13.06
N ILE A 116 3.07 5.10 -11.80
CA ILE A 116 3.95 4.07 -11.23
C ILE A 116 3.09 3.30 -10.24
N ILE A 117 2.77 2.05 -10.55
CA ILE A 117 1.86 1.21 -9.75
C ILE A 117 2.61 0.17 -8.93
N GLU A 118 3.89 -0.02 -9.21
CA GLU A 118 4.75 -1.05 -8.62
C GLU A 118 4.82 -0.91 -7.10
N ASP A 119 5.04 0.31 -6.59
CA ASP A 119 5.14 0.55 -5.15
C ASP A 119 3.84 0.19 -4.43
N TRP A 120 2.70 0.57 -5.01
CA TRP A 120 1.38 0.25 -4.48
C TRP A 120 1.13 -1.26 -4.48
N CYS A 121 1.42 -1.93 -5.60
CA CYS A 121 1.27 -3.37 -5.74
C CYS A 121 2.20 -4.12 -4.79
N PHE A 122 3.43 -3.68 -4.61
CA PHE A 122 4.38 -4.23 -3.66
C PHE A 122 3.86 -4.13 -2.22
N GLY A 123 3.38 -2.94 -1.82
CA GLY A 123 2.75 -2.73 -0.53
C GLY A 123 1.54 -3.66 -0.33
N PHE A 124 0.67 -3.77 -1.32
CA PHE A 124 -0.50 -4.66 -1.28
C PHE A 124 -0.07 -6.13 -1.09
N MET A 125 0.91 -6.60 -1.86
CA MET A 125 1.44 -7.97 -1.73
C MET A 125 2.07 -8.22 -0.37
N ARG A 126 2.74 -7.21 0.22
CA ARG A 126 3.22 -7.28 1.61
C ARG A 126 2.07 -7.38 2.60
N GLY A 127 0.96 -6.67 2.41
CA GLY A 127 -0.23 -6.79 3.26
C GLY A 127 -0.91 -8.16 3.15
N VAL A 128 -0.86 -8.77 1.96
CA VAL A 128 -1.32 -10.16 1.76
C VAL A 128 -0.41 -11.14 2.49
N SER A 129 0.91 -10.98 2.40
CA SER A 129 1.87 -11.95 2.95
C SER A 129 1.80 -12.10 4.47
N ILE A 130 1.52 -11.02 5.21
CA ILE A 130 1.46 -11.07 6.69
C ILE A 130 0.29 -11.90 7.25
N SER A 131 -0.69 -12.24 6.41
CA SER A 131 -1.79 -13.13 6.77
C SER A 131 -2.11 -14.12 5.65
N MET A 132 -1.08 -14.58 4.94
CA MET A 132 -1.21 -15.45 3.77
C MET A 132 -2.09 -16.69 4.04
N ASP A 133 -1.99 -17.26 5.24
CA ASP A 133 -2.81 -18.40 5.67
C ASP A 133 -4.32 -18.11 5.67
N ALA A 134 -4.71 -16.85 5.86
CA ALA A 134 -6.09 -16.39 5.75
C ALA A 134 -6.48 -16.08 4.30
N TRP A 135 -5.53 -15.61 3.49
CA TRP A 135 -5.73 -15.26 2.09
C TRP A 135 -5.83 -16.49 1.18
N GLU A 136 -5.04 -17.53 1.42
CA GLU A 136 -4.96 -18.74 0.60
C GLU A 136 -6.33 -19.27 0.11
N PRO A 137 -7.35 -19.47 0.97
CA PRO A 137 -8.65 -19.95 0.52
C PRO A 137 -9.40 -19.00 -0.42
N LEU A 138 -9.16 -17.69 -0.31
CA LEU A 138 -9.72 -16.70 -1.24
C LEU A 138 -8.98 -16.72 -2.57
N LEU A 139 -7.66 -16.89 -2.55
CA LEU A 139 -6.83 -16.93 -3.76
C LEU A 139 -7.16 -18.13 -4.67
N GLU A 140 -7.73 -19.19 -4.11
CA GLU A 140 -8.22 -20.36 -4.86
C GLU A 140 -9.57 -20.11 -5.58
N SER A 141 -10.22 -18.96 -5.36
CA SER A 141 -11.47 -18.56 -6.02
C SER A 141 -11.22 -17.68 -7.26
N GLU A 142 -12.19 -17.66 -8.19
CA GLU A 142 -12.13 -16.78 -9.38
C GLU A 142 -12.09 -15.30 -8.98
N GLU A 143 -12.77 -14.91 -7.90
CA GLU A 143 -12.70 -13.57 -7.34
C GLU A 143 -11.30 -13.23 -6.79
N GLY A 144 -10.67 -14.15 -6.07
CA GLY A 144 -9.31 -13.96 -5.55
C GLY A 144 -8.26 -13.90 -6.65
N GLU A 145 -8.40 -14.69 -7.72
CA GLU A 145 -7.51 -14.63 -8.88
C GLU A 145 -7.55 -13.23 -9.53
N LYS A 146 -8.75 -12.66 -9.71
CA LYS A 146 -8.92 -11.30 -10.26
C LYS A 146 -8.33 -10.23 -9.35
N LEU A 147 -8.54 -10.36 -8.05
CA LEU A 147 -8.00 -9.45 -7.04
C LEU A 147 -6.47 -9.40 -7.12
N MET A 148 -5.83 -10.56 -7.27
CA MET A 148 -4.37 -10.70 -7.18
C MET A 148 -3.62 -10.49 -8.49
N THR A 149 -4.28 -10.57 -9.65
CA THR A 149 -3.57 -10.55 -10.94
C THR A 149 -2.66 -9.33 -11.07
N ILE A 150 -3.17 -8.11 -10.86
CA ILE A 150 -2.36 -6.89 -10.99
C ILE A 150 -1.37 -6.72 -9.82
N PRO A 151 -1.78 -6.85 -8.54
CA PRO A 151 -0.84 -6.80 -7.42
C PRO A 151 0.31 -7.78 -7.54
N PHE A 152 0.05 -9.01 -7.98
CA PHE A 152 1.09 -10.02 -8.18
C PHE A 152 2.04 -9.63 -9.31
N LEU A 153 1.51 -9.29 -10.49
CA LEU A 153 2.32 -8.99 -11.68
C LEU A 153 3.25 -7.79 -11.48
N PHE A 154 2.80 -6.75 -10.77
CA PHE A 154 3.55 -5.50 -10.61
C PHE A 154 4.17 -5.32 -9.22
N GLY A 155 3.82 -6.16 -8.24
CA GLY A 155 4.28 -6.06 -6.85
C GLY A 155 5.20 -7.19 -6.41
N THR A 156 5.54 -8.14 -7.28
CA THR A 156 6.44 -9.25 -6.97
C THR A 156 7.53 -9.39 -8.03
N TRP A 157 8.68 -9.90 -7.63
CA TRP A 157 9.78 -10.20 -8.55
C TRP A 157 9.35 -11.23 -9.60
N GLU A 158 8.66 -12.29 -9.18
CA GLU A 158 8.15 -13.35 -10.05
C GLU A 158 7.13 -12.82 -11.07
N GLY A 159 6.26 -11.91 -10.63
CA GLY A 159 5.32 -11.21 -11.50
C GLY A 159 6.05 -10.39 -12.54
N ILE A 160 7.00 -9.55 -12.13
CA ILE A 160 7.77 -8.68 -13.03
C ILE A 160 8.59 -9.51 -14.04
N GLU A 161 9.24 -10.59 -13.60
CA GLU A 161 9.95 -11.50 -14.53
C GLU A 161 9.00 -12.11 -15.57
N SER A 162 7.76 -12.39 -15.21
CA SER A 162 6.76 -12.92 -16.16
C SER A 162 6.29 -11.89 -17.19
N LEU A 163 6.45 -10.60 -16.91
CA LEU A 163 6.08 -9.49 -17.80
C LEU A 163 7.15 -9.20 -18.87
N ASP A 164 8.42 -9.53 -18.59
CA ASP A 164 9.60 -9.11 -19.37
C ASP A 164 9.65 -9.70 -20.80
N ASP A 165 8.81 -10.70 -21.11
CA ASP A 165 8.67 -11.20 -22.49
C ASP A 165 7.62 -10.43 -23.33
N HIS A 166 6.62 -9.74 -22.75
CA HIS A 166 5.42 -9.27 -23.49
C HIS A 166 4.65 -8.03 -22.99
N VAL A 167 5.09 -7.27 -21.99
CA VAL A 167 4.34 -6.06 -21.59
C VAL A 167 4.65 -4.88 -22.49
N ASP A 168 3.72 -4.62 -23.41
CA ASP A 168 3.67 -3.33 -24.08
C ASP A 168 3.01 -2.26 -23.19
N GLN A 169 3.18 -1.00 -23.58
CA GLN A 169 2.62 0.15 -22.87
C GLN A 169 1.08 0.05 -22.70
N GLU A 170 0.38 -0.65 -23.60
CA GLU A 170 -1.08 -0.81 -23.54
C GLU A 170 -1.50 -1.73 -22.38
N VAL A 171 -0.76 -2.81 -22.12
CA VAL A 171 -0.97 -3.67 -20.94
C VAL A 171 -0.74 -2.89 -19.65
N TYR A 172 0.32 -2.08 -19.60
CA TYR A 172 0.62 -1.24 -18.43
C TYR A 172 -0.48 -0.20 -18.18
N GLU A 173 -0.88 0.55 -19.21
CA GLU A 173 -1.97 1.52 -19.12
C GLU A 173 -3.29 0.87 -18.67
N THR A 174 -3.57 -0.34 -19.17
CA THR A 174 -4.74 -1.11 -18.75
C THR A 174 -4.69 -1.48 -17.27
N ALA A 175 -3.52 -1.92 -16.77
CA ALA A 175 -3.33 -2.28 -15.37
C ALA A 175 -3.57 -1.08 -14.44
N VAL A 176 -3.07 0.11 -14.79
CA VAL A 176 -3.30 1.36 -14.04
C VAL A 176 -4.79 1.62 -13.83
N TRP A 177 -5.60 1.51 -14.89
CA TRP A 177 -7.03 1.80 -14.80
C TRP A 177 -7.86 0.70 -14.13
N ALA A 178 -7.32 -0.52 -14.11
CA ALA A 178 -7.93 -1.68 -13.47
C ALA A 178 -7.53 -1.85 -12.00
N LEU A 179 -6.48 -1.18 -11.51
CA LEU A 179 -6.03 -1.24 -10.12
C LEU A 179 -7.15 -1.00 -9.07
N PRO A 180 -8.09 -0.05 -9.26
CA PRO A 180 -9.23 0.10 -8.35
C PRO A 180 -10.22 -1.08 -8.31
N GLN A 181 -10.09 -2.06 -9.20
CA GLN A 181 -10.93 -3.27 -9.22
C GLN A 181 -10.26 -4.44 -8.48
N CYS A 182 -9.04 -4.24 -7.99
CA CYS A 182 -8.30 -5.18 -7.15
C CYS A 182 -8.59 -4.97 -5.65
N VAL A 183 -9.73 -4.34 -5.30
CA VAL A 183 -10.15 -4.04 -3.93
C VAL A 183 -11.64 -4.29 -3.70
#